data_AF-A0A6A5EYX9-F1
#
_entry.id   AF-A0A6A5EYX9-F1
#
_cell.length_a   1.000
_cell.length_b   1.000
_cell.length_c   1.000
_cell.angle_alpha   90.00
_cell.angle_beta   90.00
_cell.angle_gamma   90.00
#
_symmetry.space_group_name_H-M   'P 1'
#
loop_
_entity.id
_entity.type
_entity.pdbx_description
1 polymer ?
#
loop_
_entity_poly.entity_id
_entity_poly.type
_entity_poly.pdbx_seq_one_letter_code
_entity_poly.pdbx_strand_id
1 'polypeptide(L)' 'MNPFEPWTTADKVDRFHTTDLKYPGLPGLEDLGITPSTVEQKAIEILRRHRRFRYLEADLDETKPAKTVNY' A
#
# COMPACT_ATOMS: atom_id res chain seq x y z
N MET A 1 -30.75 5.17 -2.46
CA MET A 1 -29.41 4.70 -2.08
C MET A 1 -29.03 3.60 -3.07
N ASN A 2 -27.91 3.74 -3.78
CA ASN A 2 -27.48 2.71 -4.74
C ASN A 2 -27.08 1.44 -3.96
N PRO A 3 -27.63 0.25 -4.28
CA PRO A 3 -27.31 -1.00 -3.56
C PRO A 3 -25.92 -1.57 -3.89
N PHE A 4 -25.25 -1.06 -4.94
CA PHE A 4 -23.91 -1.52 -5.32
C PHE A 4 -22.83 -0.91 -4.44
N GLU A 5 -21.76 -1.66 -4.21
CA GLU A 5 -20.60 -1.19 -3.44
C GLU A 5 -19.94 0.02 -4.13
N PRO A 6 -19.93 1.20 -3.49
CA PRO A 6 -19.34 2.39 -4.08
C PRO A 6 -17.80 2.33 -4.00
N TRP A 7 -17.12 2.78 -5.05
CA TRP A 7 -15.65 2.89 -5.04
C TRP A 7 -15.14 4.07 -4.19
N THR A 8 -15.99 5.06 -3.93
CA THR A 8 -15.69 6.27 -3.15
C THR A 8 -16.84 6.62 -2.21
N THR A 9 -16.52 6.99 -0.97
CA THR A 9 -17.44 7.46 0.06
C THR A 9 -16.83 8.64 0.81
N ALA A 10 -17.64 9.43 1.51
CA ALA A 10 -17.13 10.54 2.34
C ALA A 10 -16.14 10.03 3.40
N ASP A 11 -16.47 8.95 4.11
CA ASP A 11 -15.57 8.26 5.05
C ASP A 11 -14.22 7.87 4.41
N LYS A 12 -14.24 7.36 3.18
CA LYS A 12 -13.00 7.02 2.47
C LYS A 12 -12.16 8.26 2.21
N VAL A 13 -12.75 9.41 1.89
CA VAL A 13 -12.01 10.66 1.71
C VAL A 13 -11.34 11.06 3.02
N ASP A 14 -12.08 11.09 4.12
CA ASP A 14 -11.53 11.49 5.43
C ASP A 14 -10.40 10.57 5.88
N ARG A 15 -10.54 9.25 5.69
CA ARG A 15 -9.50 8.27 6.02
C ARG A 15 -8.24 8.43 5.17
N PHE A 16 -8.35 8.77 3.89
CA PHE A 16 -7.19 8.99 3.01
C PHE A 16 -6.44 10.30 3.33
N HIS A 17 -7.09 11.27 3.96
CA HIS A 17 -6.49 12.57 4.29
C HIS A 17 -6.09 12.69 5.77
N THR A 18 -6.33 11.66 6.58
CA THR A 18 -5.83 11.57 7.96
C THR A 18 -4.47 10.89 7.95
N THR A 19 -3.47 11.48 8.61
CA THR A 19 -2.11 10.92 8.67
C THR A 19 -2.01 9.76 9.64
N ASP A 20 -1.26 8.72 9.27
CA ASP A 20 -0.92 7.62 10.18
C ASP A 20 -0.09 8.11 11.37
N LEU A 21 -0.43 7.63 12.57
CA LEU A 21 0.22 8.00 13.82
C LEU A 21 1.29 6.96 14.21
N LYS A 22 2.43 7.44 14.71
CA LYS A 22 3.49 6.58 15.26
C LYS A 22 3.21 6.28 16.73
N TYR A 23 3.11 5.00 17.07
CA TYR A 23 2.88 4.54 18.45
C TYR A 23 4.04 3.66 18.94
N PRO A 24 5.19 4.23 19.33
CA PRO A 24 6.37 3.46 19.71
C PRO A 24 6.21 2.65 21.00
N GLY A 25 5.18 2.94 21.81
CA GLY A 25 4.87 2.22 23.05
C GLY A 25 3.97 1.00 22.88
N LEU A 26 3.53 0.68 21.66
CA LEU A 26 2.73 -0.50 21.38
C LEU A 26 3.60 -1.65 20.86
N PRO A 27 3.20 -2.92 21.11
CA PRO A 27 3.88 -4.07 20.52
C PRO A 27 3.93 -4.01 19.00
N GLY A 28 5.08 -4.38 18.43
CA GLY A 28 5.31 -4.45 16.99
C GLY A 28 4.90 -5.80 16.39
N LEU A 29 5.05 -5.92 15.07
CA LEU A 29 4.88 -7.20 14.38
C LEU A 29 6.02 -8.17 14.73
N GLU A 30 7.19 -7.61 15.02
CA GLU A 30 8.41 -8.32 15.39
C GLU A 30 8.26 -9.07 16.72
N ASP A 31 7.44 -8.56 17.64
CA ASP A 31 7.13 -9.22 18.91
C ASP A 31 6.35 -10.53 18.71
N LEU A 32 5.68 -10.68 17.57
CA LEU A 32 5.01 -11.92 17.15
C LEU A 32 5.93 -12.84 16.33
N GLY A 33 7.20 -12.48 16.15
CA GLY A 33 8.14 -13.19 15.28
C GLY A 33 7.90 -12.96 13.79
N ILE A 34 7.16 -11.92 13.42
CA ILE A 34 6.86 -11.57 12.02
C ILE A 34 7.80 -10.45 11.57
N THR A 35 8.52 -10.69 10.46
CA THR A 35 9.28 -9.63 9.78
C THR A 35 8.39 -8.94 8.74
N PRO A 36 8.11 -7.63 8.85
CA PRO A 36 7.27 -6.93 7.88
C PRO A 36 7.95 -6.86 6.51
N SER A 37 7.22 -7.25 5.47
CA SER A 37 7.64 -7.07 4.07
C SER A 37 7.34 -5.66 3.58
N THR A 38 8.24 -5.09 2.79
CA THR A 38 8.05 -3.76 2.19
C THR A 38 6.98 -3.75 1.11
N VAL A 39 6.38 -2.59 0.84
CA VAL A 39 5.39 -2.43 -0.24
C VAL A 39 6.03 -2.73 -1.59
N GLU A 40 7.25 -2.26 -1.83
CA GLU A 40 8.00 -2.44 -3.07
C GLU A 40 8.19 -3.93 -3.41
N GLN A 41 8.44 -4.79 -2.41
CA GLN A 41 8.58 -6.24 -2.61
C GLN A 41 7.29 -6.92 -3.10
N LYS A 42 6.12 -6.36 -2.79
CA LYS A 42 4.80 -6.98 -3.06
C LYS A 42 3.94 -6.23 -4.08
N ALA A 43 4.27 -4.98 -4.41
CA ALA A 43 3.45 -4.12 -5.24
C ALA A 43 3.17 -4.70 -6.64
N ILE A 44 4.17 -5.34 -7.27
CA ILE A 44 4.00 -5.85 -8.64
C ILE A 44 2.95 -6.96 -8.72
N GLU A 45 2.89 -7.84 -7.72
CA GLU A 45 1.98 -8.98 -7.71
C GLU A 45 0.52 -8.50 -7.79
N ILE A 46 0.23 -7.40 -7.08
CA ILE A 46 -1.11 -6.81 -7.00
C ILE A 46 -1.41 -5.92 -8.22
N LEU A 47 -0.43 -5.13 -8.67
CA LEU A 47 -0.63 -4.11 -9.70
C LEU A 47 -0.39 -4.59 -11.13
N ARG A 48 0.20 -5.78 -11.34
CA ARG A 48 0.48 -6.32 -12.69
C ARG A 48 -0.79 -6.44 -13.53
N ARG A 49 -1.94 -6.77 -12.92
CA ARG A 49 -3.25 -6.83 -13.61
C ARG A 49 -3.69 -5.51 -14.25
N HIS A 50 -3.17 -4.38 -13.77
CA HIS A 50 -3.49 -3.04 -14.26
C HIS A 50 -2.47 -2.54 -15.29
N ARG A 51 -1.37 -3.28 -15.52
CA ARG A 51 -0.37 -2.91 -16.53
C ARG A 51 -0.87 -3.27 -17.93
N ARG A 52 -0.60 -2.40 -18.91
CA ARG A 52 -0.80 -2.72 -20.33
C ARG A 52 0.14 -3.84 -20.73
N PHE A 53 -0.24 -4.60 -21.77
CA PHE A 53 0.54 -5.74 -22.29
C PHE A 53 2.05 -5.44 -22.46
N ARG A 54 2.39 -4.27 -23.01
CA ARG A 54 3.79 -3.83 -23.18
C ARG A 54 4.63 -3.82 -21.89
N TYR A 55 4.02 -3.60 -20.74
CA TYR A 55 4.69 -3.50 -19.43
C TYR A 55 4.34 -4.69 -18.53
N LEU A 56 3.64 -5.70 -19.06
CA LEU A 56 3.17 -6.82 -18.27
C LEU A 56 4.32 -7.65 -17.74
N GLU A 57 5.42 -7.77 -18.50
CA GLU A 57 6.63 -8.52 -18.14
C GLU A 57 7.73 -7.66 -17.51
N ALA A 58 7.52 -6.34 -17.39
CA ALA A 58 8.52 -5.46 -16.81
C ALA A 58 8.85 -5.84 -15.36
N ASP A 59 10.14 -5.85 -15.04
CA ASP A 59 10.67 -6.31 -13.77
C ASP A 59 10.39 -5.34 -12.62
N LEU A 60 10.55 -5.83 -11.40
CA LEU A 60 10.43 -5.03 -10.17
C LEU A 60 11.43 -3.87 -10.16
N ASP A 61 12.66 -4.15 -10.56
CA ASP A 61 13.80 -3.23 -10.45
C ASP A 61 13.74 -2.07 -11.45
N GLU A 62 12.85 -2.14 -12.45
CA GLU A 62 12.63 -1.06 -13.42
C GLU A 62 11.96 0.16 -12.79
N THR A 63 11.23 -0.03 -11.68
CA THR A 63 10.53 1.07 -10.99
C THR A 63 11.34 1.52 -9.77
N LYS A 64 11.74 2.79 -9.76
CA LYS A 64 12.45 3.37 -8.61
C LYS A 64 11.55 3.37 -7.36
N PRO A 65 12.06 3.03 -6.16
CA PRO A 65 11.28 3.02 -4.94
C PRO A 65 10.77 4.43 -4.58
N ALA A 66 9.66 4.48 -3.84
CA ALA A 66 9.09 5.76 -3.40
C ALA A 66 9.98 6.43 -2.35
N LYS A 67 9.94 7.76 -2.27
CA LYS A 67 10.69 8.51 -1.27
C LYS A 67 10.06 8.28 0.12
N THR A 68 10.86 7.83 1.07
CA THR A 68 10.43 7.63 2.46
C THR A 68 10.48 8.94 3.25
N VAL A 69 9.67 9.02 4.32
CA VAL A 69 9.70 10.12 5.29
C VAL A 69 9.81 9.54 6.69
N ASN A 70 10.64 10.17 7.53
CA ASN A 70 10.76 9.84 8.93
C ASN A 70 10.51 11.12 9.75
N TYR A 71 9.28 11.26 10.27
CA TYR A 71 8.87 12.38 11.12
C TYR A 71 9.22 12.15 12.59
#